data_AF-A0A8B2U266-F1
#
_entry.id   AF-A0A8B2U266-F1
#
_cell.length_a   1.000
_cell.length_b   1.000
_cell.length_c   1.000
_cell.angle_alpha   90.00
_cell.angle_beta   90.00
_cell.angle_gamma   90.00
#
_symmetry.space_group_name_H-M   'P 1'
#
loop_
_entity.id
_entity.type
_entity.pdbx_description
1 polymer ?
#
loop_
_entity_poly.entity_id
_entity_poly.type
_entity_poly.pdbx_seq_one_letter_code
_entity_poly.pdbx_strand_id
1 'polypeptide(L)'
;MARLNLEALITKFFTEYLKNNKEIEIYNEFSLQHELGVFLRGELKGNFQEEKYKVQFERNVSFFKLDKSKLEEGFVKREIDICIYNEEEKYAIELKFPTNGQVPEQMYAFIKDIKFMEQVKESGFTGAFSVCLVNNSEFYSLKSKNDDIYSYFRIEDAELPSSKEIEKPTGKRDQRIKLKKSYRIKWNELSKDVNPQIRLKRDDKNDPIKFYIIQIEKI
;
A
#
# COMPACT_ATOMS: atom_id res chain seq x y z
N MET A 1 -12.73 7.35 -23.05
CA MET A 1 -11.56 8.05 -22.47
C MET A 1 -10.51 7.02 -22.09
N ALA A 2 -9.21 7.38 -22.06
CA ALA A 2 -8.18 6.49 -21.51
C ALA A 2 -8.38 6.36 -19.99
N ARG A 3 -8.24 5.14 -19.46
CA ARG A 3 -8.33 4.85 -18.02
C ARG A 3 -7.24 5.59 -17.25
N LEU A 4 -7.53 5.94 -16.00
CA LEU A 4 -6.51 6.51 -15.11
C LEU A 4 -5.37 5.51 -14.89
N ASN A 5 -4.15 5.94 -15.20
CA ASN A 5 -2.92 5.23 -14.85
C ASN A 5 -2.47 5.63 -13.44
N LEU A 6 -3.14 5.06 -12.43
CA LEU A 6 -2.88 5.40 -11.02
C LEU A 6 -1.50 4.91 -10.55
N GLU A 7 -1.01 3.77 -11.07
CA GLU A 7 0.33 3.27 -10.76
C GLU A 7 1.41 4.29 -11.13
N ALA A 8 1.30 4.92 -12.31
CA ALA A 8 2.23 5.96 -12.74
C ALA A 8 2.18 7.20 -11.82
N LEU A 9 1.00 7.59 -11.32
CA LEU A 9 0.88 8.70 -10.37
C LEU A 9 1.51 8.36 -9.01
N ILE A 10 1.23 7.17 -8.46
CA ILE A 10 1.86 6.73 -7.20
C ILE A 10 3.38 6.65 -7.36
N THR A 11 3.87 6.15 -8.49
CA THR A 11 5.30 6.13 -8.80
C THR A 11 5.87 7.55 -8.85
N LYS A 12 5.23 8.46 -9.60
CA LYS A 12 5.61 9.88 -9.70
C LYS A 12 5.66 10.56 -8.33
N PHE A 13 4.76 10.21 -7.40
CA PHE A 13 4.80 10.72 -6.03
C PHE A 13 6.17 10.42 -5.37
N PHE A 14 6.59 9.16 -5.37
CA PHE A 14 7.85 8.74 -4.73
C PHE A 14 9.11 9.16 -5.50
N THR A 15 9.08 9.17 -6.84
CA THR A 15 10.28 9.40 -7.66
C THR A 15 10.53 10.86 -8.00
N GLU A 16 9.48 11.68 -8.09
CA GLU A 16 9.57 13.07 -8.55
C GLU A 16 9.02 14.05 -7.51
N TYR A 17 7.78 13.86 -7.07
CA TYR A 17 7.08 14.85 -6.24
C TYR A 17 7.80 15.07 -4.91
N LEU A 18 8.10 14.00 -4.16
CA LEU A 18 8.82 14.13 -2.90
C LEU A 18 10.25 14.67 -3.10
N LYS A 19 10.87 14.38 -4.25
CA LYS A 19 12.20 14.93 -4.57
C LYS A 19 12.12 16.44 -4.84
N ASN A 20 11.06 16.94 -5.46
CA ASN A 20 10.96 18.35 -5.83
C ASN A 20 10.40 19.25 -4.72
N ASN A 21 9.81 18.67 -3.68
CA ASN A 21 9.18 19.39 -2.57
C ASN A 21 9.86 18.98 -1.25
N LYS A 22 10.97 19.66 -0.92
CA LYS A 22 11.86 19.33 0.21
C LYS A 22 11.26 19.67 1.57
N GLU A 23 10.18 20.41 1.61
CA GLU A 23 9.44 20.79 2.80
C GLU A 23 8.47 19.71 3.28
N ILE A 24 8.18 18.71 2.45
CA ILE A 24 7.25 17.61 2.80
C ILE A 24 7.89 16.71 3.86
N GLU A 25 7.16 16.47 4.94
CA GLU A 25 7.58 15.61 6.04
C GLU A 25 6.65 14.37 6.14
N ILE A 26 7.23 13.17 6.09
CA ILE A 26 6.49 11.91 6.24
C ILE A 26 7.06 11.13 7.42
N TYR A 27 6.44 11.26 8.58
CA TYR A 27 6.93 10.69 9.84
C TYR A 27 6.06 9.53 10.37
N ASN A 28 4.92 9.27 9.75
CA ASN A 28 4.04 8.14 10.04
C ASN A 28 3.09 7.86 8.86
N GLU A 29 2.24 6.83 9.02
CA GLU A 29 1.26 6.43 8.00
C GLU A 29 0.25 7.52 7.65
N PHE A 30 -0.22 8.28 8.64
CA PHE A 30 -1.16 9.38 8.43
C PHE A 30 -0.54 10.50 7.58
N SER A 31 0.70 10.88 7.86
CA SER A 31 1.43 11.86 7.03
C SER A 31 1.62 11.33 5.60
N LEU A 32 1.94 10.04 5.41
CA LEU A 32 2.05 9.45 4.07
C LEU A 32 0.73 9.53 3.31
N GLN A 33 -0.37 9.17 3.97
CA GLN A 33 -1.72 9.24 3.44
C GLN A 33 -2.08 10.67 3.03
N HIS A 34 -1.85 11.63 3.93
CA HIS A 34 -2.15 13.03 3.67
C HIS A 34 -1.39 13.56 2.44
N GLU A 35 -0.07 13.38 2.40
CA GLU A 35 0.78 13.91 1.34
C GLU A 35 0.47 13.26 -0.02
N LEU A 36 0.30 11.94 -0.05
CA LEU A 36 -0.08 11.24 -1.29
C LEU A 36 -1.46 11.68 -1.78
N GLY A 37 -2.43 11.84 -0.88
CA GLY A 37 -3.78 12.27 -1.28
C GLY A 37 -3.84 13.72 -1.74
N VAL A 38 -3.06 14.63 -1.14
CA VAL A 38 -2.93 16.03 -1.60
C VAL A 38 -2.29 16.07 -2.98
N PHE A 39 -1.22 15.32 -3.20
CA PHE A 39 -0.60 15.18 -4.51
C PHE A 39 -1.60 14.67 -5.56
N LEU A 40 -2.33 13.59 -5.27
CA LEU A 40 -3.34 13.03 -6.17
C LEU A 40 -4.48 14.02 -6.45
N ARG A 41 -4.93 14.81 -5.47
CA ARG A 41 -5.88 15.89 -5.69
C ARG A 41 -5.34 16.94 -6.66
N GLY A 42 -4.06 17.28 -6.57
CA GLY A 42 -3.41 18.20 -7.50
C GLY A 42 -3.41 17.66 -8.93
N GLU A 43 -2.97 16.42 -9.11
CA GLU A 43 -2.82 15.78 -10.43
C GLU A 43 -4.16 15.44 -11.10
N LEU A 44 -5.21 15.20 -10.30
CA LEU A 44 -6.53 14.79 -10.78
C LEU A 44 -7.56 15.93 -10.87
N LYS A 45 -7.16 17.16 -10.49
CA LYS A 45 -7.97 18.35 -10.75
C LYS A 45 -8.09 18.57 -12.27
N GLY A 46 -9.32 18.55 -12.77
CA GLY A 46 -9.60 18.92 -14.16
C GLY A 46 -9.32 20.41 -14.40
N ASN A 47 -9.10 20.78 -15.67
CA ASN A 47 -9.07 22.18 -16.08
C ASN A 47 -10.49 22.76 -15.94
N PHE A 48 -10.70 23.63 -14.96
CA PHE A 48 -11.87 24.47 -14.73
C PHE A 48 -13.25 23.75 -14.69
N GLN A 49 -13.78 23.64 -13.47
CA GLN A 49 -15.17 23.41 -13.05
C GLN A 49 -15.69 21.97 -12.89
N GLU A 50 -15.00 20.94 -13.39
CA GLU A 50 -15.37 19.54 -13.05
C GLU A 50 -14.16 18.74 -12.58
N GLU A 51 -14.13 18.35 -11.30
CA GLU A 51 -13.16 17.37 -10.79
C GLU A 51 -13.38 16.04 -11.52
N LYS A 52 -12.44 15.64 -12.37
CA LYS A 52 -12.52 14.35 -13.09
C LYS A 52 -12.56 13.16 -12.14
N TYR A 53 -11.96 13.28 -10.96
CA TYR A 53 -12.02 12.30 -9.88
C TYR A 53 -12.11 13.00 -8.52
N LYS A 54 -12.92 12.43 -7.62
CA LYS A 54 -12.93 12.75 -6.19
C LYS A 54 -11.85 11.94 -5.50
N VAL A 55 -11.03 12.58 -4.66
CA VAL A 55 -10.04 11.92 -3.81
C VAL A 55 -10.41 12.13 -2.35
N GLN A 56 -10.71 11.04 -1.65
CA GLN A 56 -11.16 11.05 -0.26
C GLN A 56 -10.37 10.05 0.59
N PHE A 57 -10.30 10.36 1.88
CA PHE A 57 -9.57 9.59 2.89
C PHE A 57 -10.51 8.82 3.78
N GLU A 58 -10.05 7.70 4.34
CA GLU A 58 -10.75 6.93 5.37
C GLU A 58 -12.21 6.68 4.98
N ARG A 59 -12.40 6.10 3.79
CA ARG A 59 -13.74 5.87 3.23
C ARG A 59 -14.20 4.45 3.42
N ASN A 60 -15.34 4.32 4.09
CA ASN A 60 -15.92 3.03 4.35
C ASN A 60 -16.34 2.34 3.05
N VAL A 61 -16.01 1.06 2.88
CA VAL A 61 -16.41 0.24 1.72
C VAL A 61 -17.93 0.22 1.51
N SER A 62 -18.75 0.42 2.56
CA SER A 62 -20.20 0.48 2.45
C SER A 62 -20.70 1.69 1.66
N PHE A 63 -19.92 2.77 1.61
CA PHE A 63 -20.26 3.98 0.84
C PHE A 63 -20.51 3.65 -0.64
N PHE A 64 -19.73 2.73 -1.20
CA PHE A 64 -19.75 2.41 -2.63
C PHE A 64 -20.84 1.39 -3.03
N LYS A 65 -21.67 0.93 -2.08
CA LYS A 65 -22.76 -0.04 -2.31
C LYS A 65 -22.32 -1.24 -3.16
N LEU A 66 -21.16 -1.79 -2.82
CA LEU A 66 -20.49 -2.82 -3.61
C LEU A 66 -21.25 -4.14 -3.59
N ASP A 67 -21.09 -4.92 -4.67
CA ASP A 67 -21.62 -6.27 -4.77
C ASP A 67 -20.76 -7.24 -3.97
N LYS A 68 -21.21 -7.54 -2.75
CA LYS A 68 -20.52 -8.45 -1.83
C LYS A 68 -20.75 -9.92 -2.15
N SER A 69 -21.65 -10.26 -3.09
CA SER A 69 -21.94 -11.65 -3.44
C SER A 69 -20.76 -12.38 -4.08
N LYS A 70 -19.81 -11.61 -4.62
CA LYS A 70 -18.57 -12.12 -5.21
C LYS A 70 -17.51 -12.49 -4.19
N LEU A 71 -17.66 -12.04 -2.95
CA LEU A 71 -16.69 -12.33 -1.90
C LEU A 71 -16.97 -13.69 -1.28
N GLU A 72 -15.94 -14.52 -1.14
CA GLU A 72 -16.00 -15.78 -0.40
C GLU A 72 -16.26 -15.54 1.10
N GLU A 73 -15.79 -14.40 1.61
CA GLU A 73 -15.90 -13.97 2.99
C GLU A 73 -16.12 -12.46 3.07
N GLY A 74 -16.62 -11.96 4.21
CA GLY A 74 -16.75 -10.53 4.43
C GLY A 74 -15.41 -9.78 4.36
N PHE A 75 -15.47 -8.46 4.14
CA PHE A 75 -14.25 -7.65 4.11
C PHE A 75 -13.43 -7.78 5.42
N VAL A 76 -12.12 -7.96 5.28
CA VAL A 76 -11.19 -8.06 6.43
C VAL A 76 -10.89 -6.71 7.09
N LYS A 77 -11.19 -5.61 6.39
CA LYS A 77 -11.14 -4.21 6.85
C LYS A 77 -12.39 -3.47 6.36
N ARG A 78 -12.65 -2.26 6.89
CA ARG A 78 -13.84 -1.48 6.55
C ARG A 78 -13.55 -0.14 5.90
N GLU A 79 -12.46 0.50 6.27
CA GLU A 79 -12.03 1.79 5.74
C GLU A 79 -10.95 1.56 4.67
N ILE A 80 -11.04 2.33 3.58
CA ILE A 80 -10.01 2.44 2.55
C ILE A 80 -9.22 3.73 2.85
N ASP A 81 -7.90 3.64 2.90
CA ASP A 81 -7.06 4.79 3.25
C ASP A 81 -7.22 5.95 2.25
N ILE A 82 -7.11 5.67 0.95
CA ILE A 82 -7.40 6.65 -0.10
C ILE A 82 -8.28 6.02 -1.17
N CYS A 83 -9.44 6.63 -1.43
CA CYS A 83 -10.26 6.29 -2.59
C CYS A 83 -10.22 7.40 -3.63
N ILE A 84 -10.12 7.02 -4.90
CA ILE A 84 -10.17 7.90 -6.06
C ILE A 84 -11.30 7.43 -6.96
N TYR A 85 -12.31 8.25 -7.20
CA TYR A 85 -13.47 7.79 -7.96
C TYR A 85 -14.23 8.89 -8.70
N ASN A 86 -14.91 8.49 -9.76
CA ASN A 86 -15.95 9.24 -10.43
C ASN A 86 -17.15 8.32 -10.72
N GLU A 87 -18.00 8.69 -11.68
CA GLU A 87 -19.18 7.88 -12.04
C GLU A 87 -18.81 6.55 -12.71
N GLU A 88 -17.70 6.52 -13.47
CA GLU A 88 -17.29 5.36 -14.27
C GLU A 88 -16.27 4.47 -13.56
N GLU A 89 -15.34 5.07 -12.82
CA GLU A 89 -14.17 4.39 -12.28
C GLU A 89 -14.00 4.61 -10.78
N LYS A 90 -13.49 3.57 -10.11
CA LYS A 90 -13.23 3.55 -8.67
C LYS A 90 -11.87 2.92 -8.43
N TYR A 91 -11.02 3.61 -7.68
CA TYR A 91 -9.71 3.14 -7.29
C TYR A 91 -9.54 3.23 -5.78
N ALA A 92 -8.80 2.28 -5.22
CA ALA A 92 -8.47 2.21 -3.81
C ALA A 92 -6.96 2.08 -3.63
N ILE A 93 -6.43 2.73 -2.60
CA ILE A 93 -5.05 2.60 -2.16
C ILE A 93 -5.08 2.32 -0.67
N GLU A 94 -4.40 1.25 -0.27
CA GLU A 94 -4.08 0.94 1.12
C GLU A 94 -2.60 1.24 1.39
N LEU A 95 -2.32 1.87 2.51
CA LEU A 95 -1.02 2.42 2.87
C LEU A 95 -0.46 1.73 4.11
N LYS A 96 0.84 1.48 4.08
CA LYS A 96 1.61 1.10 5.25
C LYS A 96 2.84 1.97 5.45
N PHE A 97 3.02 2.44 6.68
CA PHE A 97 4.29 2.99 7.16
C PHE A 97 4.54 2.44 8.58
N PRO A 98 5.25 1.31 8.73
CA PRO A 98 5.58 0.77 10.05
C PRO A 98 6.57 1.68 10.78
N THR A 99 6.14 2.32 11.87
CA THR A 99 7.01 3.19 12.71
C THR A 99 7.55 2.48 13.95
N ASN A 100 7.08 1.26 14.23
CA ASN A 100 7.34 0.51 15.45
C ASN A 100 7.94 -0.88 15.19
N GLY A 101 8.38 -1.54 16.26
CA GLY A 101 8.86 -2.92 16.20
C GLY A 101 7.75 -3.93 15.89
N GLN A 102 7.99 -5.21 16.20
CA GLN A 102 7.11 -6.32 15.81
C GLN A 102 7.07 -6.54 14.29
N VAL A 103 8.24 -6.52 13.66
CA VAL A 103 8.44 -6.69 12.21
C VAL A 103 7.60 -7.83 11.61
N PRO A 104 7.58 -9.07 12.15
CA PRO A 104 6.76 -10.13 11.57
C PRO A 104 5.24 -9.85 11.67
N GLU A 105 4.76 -9.22 12.74
CA GLU A 105 3.33 -8.81 12.84
C GLU A 105 2.99 -7.72 11.82
N GLN A 106 3.92 -6.78 11.58
CA GLN A 106 3.76 -5.75 10.56
C GLN A 106 3.74 -6.35 9.15
N MET A 107 4.65 -7.28 8.83
CA MET A 107 4.62 -8.02 7.57
C MET A 107 3.30 -8.79 7.37
N TYR A 108 2.74 -9.37 8.44
CA TYR A 108 1.44 -10.02 8.38
C TYR A 108 0.31 -9.01 8.10
N ALA A 109 0.38 -7.82 8.70
CA ALA A 109 -0.55 -6.74 8.39
C ALA A 109 -0.44 -6.30 6.92
N PHE A 110 0.76 -6.28 6.32
CA PHE A 110 0.92 -5.94 4.89
C PHE A 110 0.17 -6.94 4.00
N ILE A 111 0.26 -8.24 4.33
CA ILE A 111 -0.48 -9.30 3.62
C ILE A 111 -1.99 -9.11 3.80
N LYS A 112 -2.43 -8.70 4.99
CA LYS A 112 -3.84 -8.38 5.26
C LYS A 112 -4.34 -7.21 4.42
N ASP A 113 -3.50 -6.20 4.20
CA ASP A 113 -3.81 -5.04 3.37
C ASP A 113 -3.91 -5.44 1.88
N ILE A 114 -3.05 -6.34 1.40
CA ILE A 114 -3.16 -6.94 0.05
C ILE A 114 -4.47 -7.72 -0.08
N LYS A 115 -4.81 -8.57 0.90
CA LYS A 115 -6.08 -9.31 0.94
C LYS A 115 -7.29 -8.37 0.91
N PHE A 116 -7.24 -7.28 1.65
CA PHE A 116 -8.31 -6.29 1.64
C PHE A 116 -8.46 -5.65 0.25
N MET A 117 -7.35 -5.31 -0.41
CA MET A 117 -7.37 -4.78 -1.77
C MET A 117 -7.86 -5.79 -2.81
N GLU A 118 -7.60 -7.10 -2.63
CA GLU A 118 -8.27 -8.16 -3.43
C GLU A 118 -9.79 -8.09 -3.29
N GLN A 119 -10.30 -8.01 -2.06
CA GLN A 119 -11.74 -7.94 -1.81
C GLN A 119 -12.37 -6.67 -2.40
N VAL A 120 -11.71 -5.52 -2.27
CA VAL A 120 -12.16 -4.25 -2.86
C VAL A 120 -12.21 -4.35 -4.39
N LYS A 121 -11.18 -4.96 -4.99
CA LYS A 121 -11.10 -5.18 -6.44
C LYS A 121 -12.23 -6.09 -6.94
N GLU A 122 -12.41 -7.24 -6.30
CA GLU A 122 -13.44 -8.23 -6.62
C GLU A 122 -14.86 -7.67 -6.49
N SER A 123 -15.06 -6.76 -5.54
CA SER A 123 -16.34 -6.11 -5.28
C SER A 123 -16.68 -4.99 -6.29
N GLY A 124 -15.83 -4.75 -7.30
CA GLY A 124 -16.16 -3.92 -8.46
C GLY A 124 -15.31 -2.66 -8.65
N PHE A 125 -14.20 -2.50 -7.93
CA PHE A 125 -13.27 -1.38 -8.18
C PHE A 125 -12.49 -1.56 -9.49
N THR A 126 -12.28 -0.45 -10.20
CA THR A 126 -11.46 -0.37 -11.43
C THR A 126 -9.99 -0.68 -11.17
N GLY A 127 -9.46 -0.30 -10.01
CA GLY A 127 -8.12 -0.66 -9.56
C GLY A 127 -8.01 -0.64 -8.04
N ALA A 128 -7.09 -1.44 -7.50
CA ALA A 128 -6.80 -1.45 -6.07
C ALA A 128 -5.29 -1.62 -5.89
N PHE A 129 -4.71 -0.92 -4.91
CA PHE A 129 -3.28 -0.85 -4.71
C PHE A 129 -2.93 -1.04 -3.24
N SER A 130 -1.89 -1.82 -2.96
CA SER A 130 -1.22 -1.80 -1.65
C SER A 130 0.13 -1.12 -1.83
N VAL A 131 0.40 -0.11 -1.01
CA VAL A 131 1.61 0.69 -1.07
C VAL A 131 2.22 0.75 0.32
N CYS A 132 3.53 0.51 0.41
CA CYS A 132 4.24 0.54 1.68
C CYS A 132 5.50 1.37 1.57
N LEU A 133 5.80 2.16 2.59
CA LEU A 133 7.04 2.91 2.76
C LEU A 133 7.69 2.47 4.07
N VAL A 134 8.94 1.99 3.99
CA VAL A 134 9.71 1.52 5.15
C VAL A 134 11.03 2.25 5.23
N ASN A 135 11.43 2.59 6.45
CA ASN A 135 12.72 3.20 6.76
C ASN A 135 13.58 2.30 7.68
N ASN A 136 13.32 0.99 7.66
CA ASN A 136 13.95 0.01 8.52
C ASN A 136 14.34 -1.23 7.69
N SER A 137 15.63 -1.57 7.67
CA SER A 137 16.15 -2.72 6.91
C SER A 137 15.61 -4.07 7.35
N GLU A 138 15.05 -4.19 8.56
CA GLU A 138 14.39 -5.41 9.01
C GLU A 138 13.24 -5.84 8.08
N PHE A 139 12.69 -4.94 7.24
CA PHE A 139 11.65 -5.31 6.30
C PHE A 139 12.15 -5.91 4.98
N TYR A 140 13.35 -5.55 4.52
CA TYR A 140 13.79 -5.86 3.15
C TYR A 140 15.18 -6.48 3.05
N SER A 141 16.02 -6.38 4.09
CA SER A 141 17.38 -6.91 4.03
C SER A 141 17.40 -8.38 4.39
N LEU A 142 18.18 -9.17 3.65
CA LEU A 142 18.49 -10.55 4.03
C LEU A 142 19.17 -10.58 5.42
N LYS A 143 18.62 -11.38 6.33
CA LYS A 143 19.19 -11.62 7.67
C LYS A 143 19.55 -13.10 7.84
N SER A 144 20.06 -13.51 9.00
CA SER A 144 20.29 -14.93 9.30
C SER A 144 18.99 -15.76 9.31
N LYS A 145 17.86 -15.13 9.62
CA LYS A 145 16.51 -15.71 9.60
C LYS A 145 15.67 -15.07 8.49
N ASN A 146 15.42 -15.81 7.41
CA ASN A 146 14.53 -15.43 6.31
C ASN A 146 13.51 -16.55 5.99
N ASP A 147 13.12 -17.33 6.99
CA ASP A 147 12.08 -18.35 6.87
C ASP A 147 10.67 -17.74 6.99
N ASP A 148 9.66 -18.52 6.60
CA ASP A 148 8.25 -18.19 6.79
C ASP A 148 7.89 -16.79 6.24
N ILE A 149 7.28 -15.92 7.05
CA ILE A 149 6.81 -14.61 6.60
C ILE A 149 7.93 -13.70 6.10
N TYR A 150 9.14 -13.82 6.65
CA TYR A 150 10.27 -13.00 6.24
C TYR A 150 10.71 -13.28 4.80
N SER A 151 10.56 -14.52 4.35
CA SER A 151 10.97 -14.94 3.00
C SER A 151 10.28 -14.12 1.92
N TYR A 152 9.00 -13.76 2.11
CA TYR A 152 8.19 -13.03 1.15
C TYR A 152 8.61 -11.56 0.96
N PHE A 153 9.33 -10.99 1.92
CA PHE A 153 9.72 -9.57 1.90
C PHE A 153 11.23 -9.34 1.77
N ARG A 154 12.06 -10.26 2.28
CA ARG A 154 13.53 -10.08 2.34
C ARG A 154 14.29 -10.77 1.22
N ILE A 155 13.70 -11.78 0.58
CA ILE A 155 14.32 -12.47 -0.55
C ILE A 155 13.85 -11.80 -1.84
N GLU A 156 14.81 -11.32 -2.63
CA GLU A 156 14.53 -10.72 -3.93
C GLU A 156 13.81 -11.73 -4.83
N ASP A 157 12.79 -11.26 -5.55
CA ASP A 157 11.92 -12.08 -6.40
C ASP A 157 11.20 -13.24 -5.69
N ALA A 158 11.14 -13.24 -4.35
CA ALA A 158 10.26 -14.17 -3.64
C ALA A 158 8.80 -13.88 -3.96
N GLU A 159 8.05 -14.97 -4.14
CA GLU A 159 6.63 -14.91 -4.37
C GLU A 159 5.88 -15.07 -3.05
N LEU A 160 4.99 -14.14 -2.76
CA LEU A 160 3.92 -14.26 -1.79
C LEU A 160 2.82 -15.15 -2.40
N PRO A 161 2.64 -16.39 -1.95
CA PRO A 161 1.88 -17.39 -2.71
C PRO A 161 0.37 -17.33 -2.40
N SER A 162 -0.48 -17.51 -3.42
CA SER A 162 -1.93 -17.77 -3.20
C SER A 162 -2.25 -19.20 -2.76
N SER A 163 -1.32 -20.14 -2.99
CA SER A 163 -1.55 -21.57 -2.76
C SER A 163 -1.55 -21.96 -1.28
N LYS A 164 -1.18 -21.06 -0.37
CA LYS A 164 -1.02 -21.34 1.06
C LYS A 164 -1.81 -20.37 1.92
N GLU A 165 -2.24 -20.86 3.07
CA GLU A 165 -2.69 -20.01 4.16
C GLU A 165 -1.48 -19.51 4.94
N ILE A 166 -1.42 -18.19 5.14
CA ILE A 166 -0.36 -17.53 5.89
C ILE A 166 -0.90 -17.33 7.29
N GLU A 167 -0.26 -17.97 8.27
CA GLU A 167 -0.65 -17.87 9.67
C GLU A 167 -0.06 -16.61 10.31
N LYS A 168 -0.77 -16.09 11.30
CA LYS A 168 -0.24 -15.00 12.12
C LYS A 168 1.03 -15.47 12.85
N PRO A 169 2.15 -14.72 12.77
CA PRO A 169 3.45 -15.24 13.20
C PRO A 169 3.59 -15.32 14.73
N THR A 170 2.98 -14.40 15.48
CA THR A 170 3.07 -14.32 16.94
C THR A 170 1.70 -14.06 17.61
N GLY A 171 1.65 -14.23 18.94
CA GLY A 171 0.40 -14.09 19.71
C GLY A 171 -0.57 -15.26 19.48
N LYS A 172 -1.88 -14.97 19.50
CA LYS A 172 -2.91 -15.97 19.16
C LYS A 172 -2.82 -16.29 17.67
N ARG A 173 -2.45 -17.52 17.33
CA ARG A 173 -2.32 -18.05 15.95
C ARG A 173 -3.65 -18.53 15.39
N ASP A 174 -4.74 -17.86 15.74
CA ASP A 174 -6.11 -18.19 15.32
C ASP A 174 -6.51 -17.51 14.01
N GLN A 175 -5.64 -16.64 13.47
CA GLN A 175 -5.89 -15.90 12.24
C GLN A 175 -5.00 -16.41 11.11
N ARG A 176 -5.64 -16.60 9.95
CA ARG A 176 -5.00 -17.02 8.71
C ARG A 176 -5.48 -16.13 7.58
N ILE A 177 -4.58 -15.83 6.64
CA ILE A 177 -4.92 -15.11 5.42
C ILE A 177 -4.61 -16.01 4.24
N LYS A 178 -5.58 -16.13 3.33
CA LYS A 178 -5.41 -16.77 2.04
C LYS A 178 -5.65 -15.74 0.94
N LEU A 179 -4.62 -15.53 0.12
CA LEU A 179 -4.72 -14.65 -1.05
C LEU A 179 -5.30 -15.43 -2.24
N LYS A 180 -6.00 -14.74 -3.12
CA LYS A 180 -6.52 -15.31 -4.37
C LYS A 180 -5.45 -15.34 -5.46
N LYS A 181 -4.54 -14.38 -5.47
CA LYS A 181 -3.40 -14.30 -6.40
C LYS A 181 -2.06 -14.30 -5.67
N SER A 182 -1.03 -14.72 -6.41
CA SER A 182 0.34 -14.59 -5.95
C SER A 182 0.86 -13.19 -6.27
N TYR A 183 1.73 -12.66 -5.43
CA TYR A 183 2.33 -11.34 -5.60
C TYR A 183 3.84 -11.39 -5.41
N ARG A 184 4.56 -10.46 -6.06
CA ARG A 184 5.99 -10.27 -5.86
C ARG A 184 6.21 -8.91 -5.21
N ILE A 185 6.95 -8.90 -4.12
CA ILE A 185 7.24 -7.68 -3.38
C ILE A 185 8.58 -7.14 -3.87
N LYS A 186 8.49 -6.10 -4.71
CA LYS A 186 9.68 -5.41 -5.22
C LYS A 186 9.90 -4.12 -4.45
N TRP A 187 10.95 -4.11 -3.62
CA TRP A 187 11.38 -2.93 -2.90
C TRP A 187 12.17 -1.98 -3.80
N ASN A 188 11.66 -0.77 -3.99
CA ASN A 188 12.31 0.32 -4.69
C ASN A 188 12.97 1.25 -3.68
N GLU A 189 14.18 1.71 -3.94
CA GLU A 189 14.86 2.69 -3.09
C GLU A 189 14.34 4.10 -3.36
N LEU A 190 13.98 4.81 -2.28
CA LEU A 190 13.63 6.21 -2.34
C LEU A 190 14.92 7.06 -2.47
N SER A 191 14.91 8.07 -3.35
CA SER A 191 16.11 8.88 -3.63
C SER A 191 16.74 9.47 -2.36
N LYS A 192 18.07 9.57 -2.32
CA LYS A 192 18.75 10.27 -1.20
C LYS A 192 18.48 11.77 -1.18
N ASP A 193 17.95 12.32 -2.27
CA ASP A 193 17.62 13.73 -2.37
C ASP A 193 16.34 14.07 -1.58
N VAL A 194 15.46 13.11 -1.23
CA VAL A 194 14.18 13.43 -0.58
C VAL A 194 14.40 14.02 0.82
N ASN A 195 13.43 14.78 1.36
CA ASN A 195 13.53 15.37 2.70
C ASN A 195 13.99 14.32 3.73
N PRO A 196 15.10 14.56 4.45
CA PRO A 196 15.61 13.61 5.43
C PRO A 196 14.66 13.39 6.61
N GLN A 197 13.68 14.26 6.85
CA GLN A 197 12.65 14.07 7.88
C GLN A 197 11.62 12.98 7.54
N ILE A 198 11.68 12.40 6.34
CA ILE A 198 11.04 11.11 6.04
C ILE A 198 11.73 9.95 6.82
N ARG A 199 12.92 10.21 7.39
CA ARG A 199 13.61 9.33 8.34
C ARG A 199 13.18 9.80 9.75
N LEU A 200 12.83 8.93 10.69
CA LEU A 200 13.79 8.51 11.73
C LEU A 200 13.11 7.59 12.78
N LYS A 201 13.78 6.48 13.11
CA LYS A 201 14.22 6.25 14.49
C LYS A 201 15.73 6.53 14.55
N ARG A 202 16.19 7.05 15.68
CA ARG A 202 17.53 7.68 15.88
C ARG A 202 18.75 6.78 15.58
N ASP A 203 18.57 5.48 15.42
CA ASP A 203 19.69 4.52 15.53
C ASP A 203 20.18 3.89 14.20
N ASP A 204 19.45 4.05 13.07
CA ASP A 204 19.86 3.49 11.76
C ASP A 204 19.89 4.55 10.65
N LYS A 205 20.71 5.60 10.83
CA LYS A 205 20.83 6.74 9.88
C LYS A 205 21.25 6.35 8.45
N ASN A 206 21.69 5.11 8.22
CA ASN A 206 22.26 4.65 6.96
C ASN A 206 21.36 3.70 6.16
N ASP A 207 20.26 3.21 6.73
CA ASP A 207 19.37 2.30 6.00
C ASP A 207 18.63 3.05 4.88
N PRO A 208 18.66 2.51 3.64
CA PRO A 208 17.85 3.07 2.56
C PRO A 208 16.36 3.06 2.91
N ILE A 209 15.68 4.19 2.68
CA ILE A 209 14.23 4.19 2.68
C ILE A 209 13.78 3.43 1.44
N LYS A 210 12.89 2.46 1.60
CA LYS A 210 12.34 1.68 0.48
C LYS A 210 10.83 1.73 0.45
N PHE A 211 10.27 1.55 -0.73
CA PHE A 211 8.83 1.43 -0.92
C PHE A 211 8.49 0.34 -1.91
N TYR A 212 7.29 -0.21 -1.82
CA TYR A 212 6.70 -1.04 -2.88
C TYR A 212 5.36 -0.47 -3.30
N ILE A 213 4.96 -0.81 -4.53
CA ILE A 213 3.63 -0.58 -5.07
C ILE A 213 3.16 -1.93 -5.61
N ILE A 214 2.05 -2.45 -5.11
CA ILE A 214 1.40 -3.66 -5.62
C ILE A 214 0.07 -3.23 -6.21
N GLN A 215 -0.09 -3.40 -7.52
CA GLN A 215 -1.38 -3.33 -8.17
C GLN A 215 -2.09 -4.68 -8.09
N ILE A 216 -3.34 -4.69 -7.63
CA ILE A 216 -4.17 -5.88 -7.66
C ILE A 216 -4.69 -6.08 -9.09
N GLU A 217 -4.19 -7.11 -9.75
CA GLU A 217 -4.62 -7.52 -11.08
C GLU A 217 -6.06 -8.04 -11.11
N LYS A 218 -6.58 -8.36 -12.31
CA LYS A 218 -7.91 -8.94 -12.43
C LYS A 218 -7.95 -10.29 -11.70
N ILE A 219 -8.91 -10.41 -10.77
CA ILE A 219 -9.18 -11.64 -10.03
C ILE A 219 -9.99 -12.58 -10.90
#